data_AF-A0A2V6AU74-F1
#
_entry.id   AF-A0A2V6AU74-F1
#
_cell.length_a   1.000
_cell.length_b   1.000
_cell.length_c   1.000
_cell.angle_alpha   90.00
_cell.angle_beta   90.00
_cell.angle_gamma   90.00
#
_symmetry.space_group_name_H-M   'P 1'
#
loop_
_entity.id
_entity.type
_entity.pdbx_description
1 polymer ?
#
loop_
_entity_poly.entity_id
_entity_poly.type
_entity_poly.pdbx_seq_one_letter_code
_entity_poly.pdbx_strand_id
1 'polypeptide(L)'
;MNERDARFAEIGRALREHRKFAVLSHVRPDGDALGSTLALTLSLKELGKEVRAWNEDGMLEKYNFLPRAELLTHPPSTPEDFDVAIALDTAVQNRSSSE
;
A
#
# COMPACT_ATOMS: atom_id res chain seq x y z
N MET A 1 -19.92 20.14 -3.78
CA MET A 1 -18.74 19.26 -3.62
C MET A 1 -18.74 18.32 -4.81
N ASN A 2 -17.65 18.24 -5.57
CA ASN A 2 -17.62 17.36 -6.74
C ASN A 2 -17.40 15.90 -6.29
N GLU A 3 -17.62 14.93 -7.19
CA GLU A 3 -17.48 13.49 -6.86
C GLU A 3 -16.06 13.12 -6.40
N ARG A 4 -15.04 13.82 -6.90
CA ARG A 4 -13.64 13.59 -6.53
C ARG A 4 -13.38 14.00 -5.08
N ASP A 5 -13.88 15.15 -4.67
CA ASP A 5 -13.75 15.66 -3.29
C ASP A 5 -14.44 14.71 -2.30
N ALA A 6 -15.61 14.18 -2.67
CA ALA A 6 -16.35 13.21 -1.85
C ALA A 6 -15.54 11.91 -1.65
N ARG A 7 -14.94 11.37 -2.71
CA ARG A 7 -14.07 10.18 -2.62
C ARG A 7 -12.84 10.42 -1.74
N PHE A 8 -12.19 11.57 -1.85
CA PHE A 8 -11.06 11.89 -0.98
C PHE A 8 -11.48 12.05 0.48
N ALA A 9 -12.67 12.61 0.74
CA ALA A 9 -13.21 12.70 2.09
C ALA A 9 -13.47 11.31 2.69
N GLU A 10 -14.00 10.37 1.90
CA GLU A 10 -14.20 8.98 2.30
C GLU A 10 -12.88 8.26 2.59
N ILE A 11 -11.89 8.39 1.72
CA ILE A 11 -10.55 7.85 1.96
C ILE A 11 -9.97 8.42 3.25
N GLY A 12 -10.00 9.76 3.40
CA GLY A 12 -9.50 10.43 4.61
C GLY A 12 -10.26 10.03 5.87
N ARG A 13 -11.53 9.63 5.76
CA ARG A 13 -12.29 9.06 6.88
C ARG A 13 -11.80 7.66 7.23
N ALA A 14 -11.67 6.76 6.25
CA ALA A 14 -11.15 5.42 6.46
C ALA A 14 -9.74 5.44 7.11
N LEU A 15 -8.84 6.31 6.62
CA LEU A 15 -7.50 6.47 7.20
C LEU A 15 -7.53 6.93 8.67
N ARG A 16 -8.53 7.72 9.06
CA ARG A 16 -8.66 8.20 10.44
C ARG A 16 -9.29 7.16 11.37
N GLU A 17 -10.35 6.49 10.94
CA GLU A 17 -11.15 5.57 11.76
C GLU A 17 -10.44 4.22 12.05
N HIS A 18 -9.58 3.76 11.14
CA HIS A 18 -8.93 2.46 11.26
C HIS A 18 -7.51 2.54 11.86
N ARG A 19 -6.97 1.41 12.34
CA ARG A 19 -5.68 1.35 13.04
C ARG A 19 -4.63 0.54 12.29
N LYS A 20 -5.03 -0.55 11.64
CA LYS A 20 -4.11 -1.53 11.03
C LYS A 20 -4.31 -1.60 9.52
N PHE A 21 -3.24 -1.31 8.77
CA PHE A 21 -3.27 -1.14 7.31
C PHE A 21 -2.28 -2.07 6.61
N ALA A 22 -2.68 -2.60 5.47
CA ALA A 22 -1.79 -3.19 4.48
C ALA A 22 -1.71 -2.25 3.27
N VAL A 23 -0.50 -1.95 2.81
CA VAL A 23 -0.25 -1.16 1.59
C VAL A 23 0.47 -2.04 0.59
N LEU A 24 -0.07 -2.14 -0.63
CA LEU A 24 0.33 -3.08 -1.66
C LEU A 24 0.51 -2.37 -3.00
N SER A 25 1.38 -2.88 -3.87
CA SER A 25 1.50 -2.44 -5.27
C SER A 25 1.58 -3.61 -6.25
N HIS A 26 1.51 -3.33 -7.56
CA HIS A 26 1.47 -4.35 -8.61
C HIS A 26 2.78 -5.18 -8.75
N VAL A 27 2.66 -6.32 -9.43
CA VAL A 27 3.77 -7.24 -9.74
C VAL A 27 4.71 -6.60 -10.77
N ARG A 28 6.04 -6.60 -10.52
CA ARG A 28 7.05 -5.81 -11.26
C ARG A 28 6.94 -4.29 -11.05
N PRO A 29 7.06 -3.82 -9.80
CA PRO A 29 6.90 -2.41 -9.49
C PRO A 29 8.02 -1.57 -10.12
N ASP A 30 7.65 -0.39 -10.61
CA ASP A 30 8.61 0.64 -10.96
C ASP A 30 8.92 1.54 -9.74
N GLY A 31 9.67 2.62 -9.97
CA GLY A 31 10.04 3.54 -8.90
C GLY A 31 8.83 4.28 -8.31
N ASP A 32 7.77 4.49 -9.09
CA ASP A 32 6.56 5.18 -8.64
C ASP A 32 5.74 4.26 -7.72
N ALA A 33 5.58 3.00 -8.10
CA ALA A 33 4.92 1.98 -7.28
C ALA A 33 5.58 1.80 -5.90
N LEU A 34 6.90 1.66 -5.86
CA LEU A 34 7.63 1.48 -4.59
C LEU A 34 7.69 2.79 -3.78
N GLY A 35 7.93 3.92 -4.45
CA GLY A 35 7.98 5.23 -3.83
C GLY A 35 6.65 5.62 -3.19
N SER A 36 5.54 5.42 -3.90
CA SER A 36 4.19 5.72 -3.41
C SER A 36 3.80 4.82 -2.23
N THR A 37 4.12 3.52 -2.30
CA THR A 37 3.92 2.58 -1.18
C THR A 37 4.69 2.99 0.06
N LEU A 38 5.98 3.34 -0.08
CA LEU A 38 6.80 3.81 1.04
C LEU A 38 6.28 5.14 1.59
N ALA A 39 5.96 6.11 0.74
CA ALA A 39 5.47 7.41 1.16
C ALA A 39 4.17 7.31 1.98
N LEU A 40 3.20 6.53 1.50
CA LEU A 40 1.96 6.31 2.24
C LEU A 40 2.20 5.55 3.55
N THR A 41 3.05 4.53 3.52
CA THR A 41 3.40 3.74 4.70
C THR A 41 4.02 4.60 5.79
N LEU A 42 4.96 5.47 5.44
CA LEU A 42 5.59 6.40 6.37
C LEU A 42 4.58 7.41 6.91
N SER A 43 3.75 7.99 6.04
CA SER A 43 2.72 8.95 6.44
C SER A 43 1.73 8.33 7.45
N LEU A 44 1.27 7.10 7.22
CA LEU A 44 0.38 6.41 8.14
C LEU A 44 1.06 6.01 9.45
N LYS A 45 2.34 5.63 9.41
CA LYS A 45 3.14 5.38 10.63
C LYS A 45 3.32 6.66 11.47
N GLU A 46 3.56 7.81 10.83
CA GLU A 46 3.62 9.11 11.52
C GLU A 46 2.29 9.49 12.18
N LEU A 47 1.16 9.05 11.61
CA LEU A 47 -0.18 9.17 12.22
C LEU A 47 -0.44 8.14 13.34
N GLY A 48 0.56 7.37 13.75
CA GLY A 48 0.43 6.36 14.81
C GLY A 48 -0.38 5.13 14.42
N LYS A 49 -0.43 4.79 13.13
CA LYS A 49 -1.08 3.58 12.61
C LYS A 49 -0.10 2.41 12.53
N GLU A 50 -0.64 1.20 12.62
CA GLU A 50 0.10 -0.02 12.33
C GLU A 50 0.02 -0.29 10.83
N VAL A 51 1.17 -0.36 10.16
CA VAL A 51 1.20 -0.47 8.69
C VAL A 51 2.22 -1.52 8.26
N ARG A 52 1.79 -2.39 7.35
CA ARG A 52 2.62 -3.31 6.58
C ARG A 52 2.66 -2.85 5.12
N ALA A 53 3.85 -2.80 4.55
CA ALA A 53 4.05 -2.52 3.13
C ALA A 53 4.55 -3.79 2.46
N TRP A 54 3.79 -4.30 1.49
CA TRP A 54 4.18 -5.49 0.75
C TRP A 54 4.20 -5.28 -0.75
N ASN A 55 5.12 -5.97 -1.40
CA ASN A 55 5.12 -6.21 -2.84
C ASN A 55 5.48 -7.67 -3.07
N GLU A 56 4.92 -8.31 -4.10
CA GLU A 56 5.22 -9.72 -4.42
C GLU A 56 6.72 -9.98 -4.58
N ASP A 57 7.42 -9.06 -5.26
CA ASP A 57 8.86 -9.13 -5.50
C ASP A 57 9.69 -8.51 -4.35
N GLY A 58 9.02 -7.99 -3.31
CA GLY A 58 9.67 -7.24 -2.24
C GLY A 58 10.33 -5.95 -2.76
N MET A 59 11.35 -5.48 -2.03
CA MET A 59 12.16 -4.34 -2.48
C MET A 59 13.20 -4.81 -3.51
N LEU A 60 13.17 -4.22 -4.71
CA LEU A 60 14.18 -4.51 -5.73
C LEU A 60 15.50 -3.79 -5.41
N GLU A 61 16.63 -4.48 -5.63
CA GLU A 61 17.96 -3.98 -5.27
C GLU A 61 18.27 -2.58 -5.82
N LYS A 62 17.88 -2.30 -7.07
CA LYS A 62 18.04 -0.99 -7.71
C LYS A 62 17.33 0.17 -6.99
N TYR A 63 16.39 -0.11 -6.11
CA TYR A 63 15.63 0.88 -5.33
C TYR A 63 15.98 0.87 -3.83
N ASN A 64 16.97 0.08 -3.39
CA ASN A 64 17.45 0.06 -2.00
C ASN A 64 18.02 1.40 -1.52
N PHE A 65 18.30 2.34 -2.43
CA PHE A 65 18.71 3.70 -2.07
C PHE A 65 17.55 4.54 -1.50
N LEU A 66 16.30 4.11 -1.66
CA LEU A 66 15.14 4.83 -1.14
C LEU A 66 15.18 4.83 0.40
N PRO A 67 14.90 5.96 1.05
CA PRO A 67 14.79 6.00 2.50
C PRO A 67 13.75 5.00 2.99
N ARG A 68 14.13 4.22 4.00
CA ARG A 68 13.24 3.22 4.63
C ARG A 68 12.82 2.07 3.70
N ALA A 69 13.61 1.77 2.67
CA ALA A 69 13.38 0.67 1.75
C ALA A 69 13.17 -0.68 2.46
N GLU A 70 13.78 -0.87 3.64
CA GLU A 70 13.63 -2.06 4.48
C GLU A 70 12.20 -2.33 4.98
N LEU A 71 11.30 -1.33 4.93
CA LEU A 71 9.90 -1.47 5.34
C LEU A 71 9.04 -2.24 4.34
N LEU A 72 9.47 -2.31 3.08
CA LEU A 72 8.74 -2.96 2.00
C LEU A 72 9.27 -4.38 1.83
N THR A 73 8.45 -5.35 2.23
CA THR A 73 8.84 -6.76 2.27
C THR A 73 7.94 -7.61 1.39
N HIS A 74 8.27 -8.90 1.24
CA HIS A 74 7.32 -9.85 0.71
C HIS A 74 6.11 -10.01 1.64
N PRO A 75 4.93 -10.37 1.12
CA PRO A 75 3.81 -10.81 1.94
C PRO A 75 4.22 -12.03 2.78
N PRO A 76 3.73 -12.15 4.02
CA PRO A 76 4.00 -13.30 4.87
C PRO A 76 3.33 -14.55 4.30
N SER A 77 3.90 -15.73 4.58
CA SER A 77 3.28 -17.02 4.23
C SER A 77 2.06 -17.35 5.10
N THR A 78 1.89 -16.66 6.22
CA THR A 78 0.76 -16.80 7.14
C THR A 78 -0.19 -15.61 7.01
N PRO A 79 -1.51 -15.82 6.99
CA PRO A 79 -2.48 -14.71 6.98
C PRO A 79 -2.29 -13.77 8.18
N GLU A 80 -2.45 -12.47 7.94
CA GLU A 80 -2.48 -11.43 8.95
C GLU A 80 -3.74 -10.58 8.73
N ASP A 81 -4.47 -10.25 9.80
CA ASP A 81 -5.68 -9.43 9.71
C ASP A 81 -5.35 -7.94 9.61
N PHE A 82 -6.15 -7.22 8.83
CA PHE A 82 -6.06 -5.76 8.65
C PHE A 82 -7.46 -5.15 8.63
N ASP A 83 -7.55 -3.89 9.08
CA ASP A 83 -8.79 -3.13 8.98
C ASP A 83 -9.02 -2.64 7.55
N VAL A 84 -7.92 -2.27 6.87
CA VAL A 84 -7.94 -1.68 5.52
C VAL A 84 -6.75 -2.17 4.71
N ALA A 85 -7.01 -2.59 3.47
CA ALA A 85 -5.98 -2.83 2.45
C ALA A 85 -6.02 -1.70 1.41
N ILE A 86 -4.85 -1.14 1.07
CA ILE A 86 -4.69 -0.07 0.09
C ILE A 86 -3.80 -0.59 -1.03
N ALA A 87 -4.36 -0.68 -2.24
CA ALA A 87 -3.61 -1.02 -3.45
C ALA A 87 -3.23 0.26 -4.20
N LEU A 88 -1.94 0.47 -4.42
CA LEU A 88 -1.37 1.63 -5.12
C LEU A 88 -0.79 1.21 -6.46
N ASP A 89 -0.94 2.10 -7.44
CA ASP A 89 -0.38 1.93 -8.79
C ASP A 89 -0.75 0.58 -9.45
N THR A 90 -1.92 0.05 -9.13
CA THR A 90 -2.45 -1.15 -9.79
C THR A 90 -3.22 -0.70 -11.02
N ALA A 91 -2.56 -0.62 -12.17
CA ALA A 91 -3.26 -0.54 -13.43
C ALA A 91 -3.99 -1.89 -13.65
N VAL A 92 -5.33 -1.81 -13.72
CA VAL A 92 -6.27 -2.86 -14.17
C VAL A 92 -6.87 -3.74 -13.06
N GLN A 93 -8.18 -3.58 -12.86
CA GLN A 93 -9.07 -4.70 -12.52
C GLN A 93 -9.00 -5.72 -13.65
N ASN A 94 -8.07 -6.68 -13.59
CA ASN A 94 -8.11 -7.78 -14.55
C ASN A 94 -8.99 -8.85 -13.92
N ARG A 95 -10.21 -8.93 -14.44
CA ARG A 95 -11.11 -10.06 -14.22
C ARG A 95 -10.49 -11.28 -14.88
N SER A 96 -9.91 -12.18 -14.09
CA SER A 96 -9.49 -13.52 -14.51
C SER A 96 -9.09 -14.30 -13.25
N SER A 97 -9.58 -15.49 -12.93
CA SER A 97 -10.60 -16.37 -13.49
C SER A 97 -10.97 -17.31 -12.34
N SER A 98 -12.15 -17.93 -12.44
CA SER A 98 -12.62 -19.08 -11.67
C SER A 98 -11.49 -19.99 -11.15
N GLU A 99 -11.50 -20.26 -9.84
CA GLU A 99 -11.70 -21.59 -9.22
C GLU A 99 -11.84 -21.46 -7.70
#